data_AF-A0A6P8DDU6-F1
#
_entry.id   AF-A0A6P8DDU6-F1
#
_cell.length_a   1.000
_cell.length_b   1.000
_cell.length_c   1.000
_cell.angle_alpha   90.00
_cell.angle_beta   90.00
_cell.angle_gamma   90.00
#
_symmetry.space_group_name_H-M   'P 1'
#
loop_
_entity.id
_entity.type
_entity.pdbx_description
1 polymer ?
#
loop_
_entity_poly.entity_id
_entity_poly.type
_entity_poly.pdbx_seq_one_letter_code
_entity_poly.pdbx_strand_id
1 'polypeptide(L)'
;MSSSSSPFNNVSVSFTASVFLLMCFLLNISCKSEAQPSPIRNISACYTPSNSSLYQENVKTVLYSLTSKNTSDYLAGFATAGARQGTPDQVFGLFLCRADLSSASCQACVANASKGILLGCVGYKDSTIWYDLCMLTYNYQPIVSTLRVSTYAYWYEYDISDAEAISFNKLLNVTLEVLIPNASVQLAGKKFAVNRTSLTESWPLYTLAQCTPDLTAPNCSQCLQAAAEKLPRGKGGAMSLLQSCNIRYANYSFYNETAVAQLPSPPPAPAPRSAEAIPNSPALAPRSQGEPKISTGVIVAIIFAAISG
;
A
#
# COMPACT_ATOMS: atom_id res chain seq x y z
N MET A 1 -23.40 0.24 36.93
CA MET A 1 -22.79 -0.57 38.00
C MET A 1 -22.08 -1.75 37.35
N SER A 2 -20.84 -1.96 37.79
CA SER A 2 -19.77 -2.80 37.27
C SER A 2 -20.01 -4.32 37.34
N SER A 3 -19.47 -5.06 36.38
CA SER A 3 -18.69 -6.30 36.59
C SER A 3 -18.01 -6.67 35.26
N SER A 4 -16.72 -6.38 35.09
CA SER A 4 -15.56 -7.21 35.45
C SER A 4 -15.40 -8.47 34.57
N SER A 5 -14.80 -8.30 33.39
CA SER A 5 -14.18 -9.39 32.65
C SER A 5 -12.92 -9.86 33.37
N SER A 6 -12.89 -11.14 33.69
CA SER A 6 -11.94 -11.88 34.52
C SER A 6 -10.45 -11.78 34.12
N PRO A 7 -9.49 -11.77 35.08
CA PRO A 7 -8.04 -11.69 34.83
C PRO A 7 -7.37 -13.06 34.53
N PHE A 8 -8.14 -14.14 34.46
CA PHE A 8 -7.59 -15.51 34.50
C PHE A 8 -6.79 -15.93 33.25
N ASN A 9 -7.00 -15.29 32.10
CA ASN A 9 -6.28 -15.69 30.87
C ASN A 9 -4.84 -15.16 30.81
N ASN A 10 -4.57 -13.96 31.34
CA ASN A 10 -3.20 -13.40 31.37
C ASN A 10 -2.29 -14.09 32.39
N VAL A 11 -2.85 -14.60 33.49
CA VAL A 11 -2.09 -15.35 34.48
C VAL A 11 -1.68 -16.72 33.91
N SER A 12 -2.55 -17.41 33.17
CA SER A 12 -2.21 -18.73 32.59
C SER A 12 -1.10 -18.65 31.54
N VAL A 13 -1.13 -17.64 30.66
CA VAL A 13 -0.10 -17.45 29.63
C VAL A 13 1.25 -17.08 30.29
N SER A 14 1.23 -16.19 31.28
CA SER A 14 2.41 -15.84 32.06
C SER A 14 2.98 -17.04 32.82
N PHE A 15 2.12 -17.89 33.40
CA PHE A 15 2.55 -19.08 34.13
C PHE A 15 3.17 -20.13 33.20
N THR A 16 2.59 -20.34 32.01
CA THR A 16 3.15 -21.26 31.01
C THR A 16 4.50 -20.79 30.48
N ALA A 17 4.70 -19.48 30.28
CA ALA A 17 5.98 -18.91 29.86
C ALA A 17 7.06 -19.03 30.93
N SER A 18 6.71 -18.83 32.21
CA SER A 18 7.63 -18.98 33.34
C SER A 18 8.06 -20.44 33.56
N VAL A 19 7.15 -21.41 33.39
CA VAL A 19 7.48 -22.84 33.49
C VAL A 19 8.39 -23.27 32.34
N PHE A 20 8.13 -22.78 31.12
CA PHE A 20 8.96 -23.10 29.95
C PHE A 20 10.40 -22.57 30.10
N LEU A 21 10.56 -21.33 30.62
CA LEU A 21 11.88 -20.75 30.92
C LEU A 21 12.62 -21.51 32.03
N LEU A 22 11.92 -21.93 33.08
CA LEU A 22 12.50 -22.70 34.19
C LEU A 22 12.96 -24.09 33.72
N MET A 23 12.16 -24.75 32.88
CA MET A 23 12.49 -26.06 32.30
C MET A 23 13.70 -25.98 31.37
N CYS A 24 13.80 -24.91 30.58
CA CYS A 24 14.95 -24.65 29.73
C CYS A 24 16.25 -24.40 30.52
N PHE A 25 16.17 -23.75 31.69
CA PHE A 25 17.31 -23.51 32.58
C PHE A 25 17.82 -24.81 33.24
N LEU A 26 16.90 -25.69 33.67
CA LEU A 26 17.25 -26.96 34.32
C LEU A 26 17.89 -27.99 33.39
N LEU A 27 17.56 -27.94 32.09
CA LEU A 27 18.06 -28.89 31.10
C LEU A 27 19.36 -28.46 30.41
N ASN A 28 19.92 -27.28 30.73
CA ASN A 28 21.05 -26.67 30.01
C ASN A 28 20.84 -26.58 28.48
N ILE A 29 19.58 -26.50 28.04
CA ILE A 29 19.21 -26.37 26.63
C ILE A 29 19.12 -24.88 26.31
N SER A 30 19.82 -24.44 25.26
CA SER A 30 19.67 -23.08 24.71
C SER A 30 18.30 -22.92 24.07
N CYS A 31 17.34 -22.57 24.91
CA CYS A 31 15.96 -22.27 24.56
C CYS A 31 15.95 -20.87 23.95
N LYS A 32 16.21 -20.81 22.64
CA LYS A 32 15.91 -19.61 21.88
C LYS A 32 14.40 -19.48 21.88
N SER A 33 13.87 -18.57 22.70
CA SER A 33 12.66 -17.85 22.31
C SER A 33 12.92 -17.39 20.88
N GLU A 34 12.07 -17.76 19.92
CA GLU A 34 12.03 -17.03 18.66
C GLU A 34 11.76 -15.58 19.05
N ALA A 35 12.83 -14.80 19.15
CA ALA A 35 12.74 -13.36 19.23
C ALA A 35 12.00 -12.96 17.95
N GLN A 36 10.69 -12.75 18.07
CA GLN A 36 9.88 -12.16 17.01
C GLN A 36 10.66 -10.92 16.57
N PRO A 37 11.03 -10.81 15.28
CA PRO A 37 11.83 -9.69 14.82
C PRO A 37 11.14 -8.41 15.26
N SER A 38 11.92 -7.56 15.94
CA SER A 38 11.53 -6.31 16.58
C SER A 38 10.42 -5.58 15.80
N PRO A 39 9.35 -5.09 16.46
CA PRO A 39 8.30 -4.35 15.77
C PRO A 39 8.96 -3.14 15.07
N ILE A 40 8.65 -2.98 13.79
CA ILE A 40 9.28 -2.03 12.87
C ILE A 40 9.70 -0.70 13.55
N ARG A 41 11.00 -0.38 13.41
CA ARG A 41 11.52 0.99 13.43
C ARG A 41 10.69 1.80 12.44
N ASN A 42 9.88 2.73 12.93
CA ASN A 42 9.16 3.65 12.06
C ASN A 42 10.13 4.35 11.10
N ILE A 43 9.70 4.57 9.87
CA ILE A 43 10.46 5.27 8.85
C ILE A 43 9.72 6.56 8.55
N SER A 44 10.42 7.70 8.60
CA SER A 44 9.87 9.00 8.23
C SER A 44 10.58 9.55 7.00
N ALA A 45 9.84 10.10 6.06
CA ALA A 45 10.37 10.87 4.94
C ALA A 45 9.76 12.27 4.93
N CYS A 46 10.63 13.27 4.92
CA CYS A 46 10.26 14.69 4.99
C CYS A 46 10.81 15.39 3.74
N TYR A 47 9.93 15.85 2.85
CA TYR A 47 10.33 16.25 1.50
C TYR A 47 10.45 17.78 1.33
N THR A 48 9.48 18.54 1.85
CA THR A 48 9.43 19.99 1.63
C THR A 48 9.32 20.74 2.95
N PRO A 49 10.26 21.65 3.28
CA PRO A 49 10.18 22.45 4.50
C PRO A 49 9.11 23.55 4.41
N SER A 50 8.69 24.07 5.57
CA SER A 50 7.76 25.18 5.73
C SER A 50 8.11 26.00 6.97
N ASN A 51 8.18 27.32 6.79
CA ASN A 51 8.40 28.28 7.88
C ASN A 51 7.10 28.86 8.44
N SER A 52 5.93 28.40 7.97
CA SER A 52 4.64 28.90 8.46
C SER A 52 4.23 28.18 9.74
N SER A 53 4.09 28.93 10.83
CA SER A 53 3.53 28.42 12.09
C SER A 53 2.07 28.00 11.93
N LEU A 54 1.30 28.73 11.12
CA LEU A 54 -0.11 28.44 10.83
C LEU A 54 -0.25 27.10 10.10
N TYR A 55 0.65 26.81 9.15
CA TYR A 55 0.72 25.51 8.50
C TYR A 55 0.92 24.39 9.54
N GLN A 56 1.83 24.57 10.50
CA GLN A 56 2.09 23.56 11.53
C GLN A 56 0.91 23.37 12.50
N GLU A 57 0.13 24.41 12.76
CA GLU A 57 -1.15 24.30 13.50
C GLU A 57 -2.21 23.53 12.70
N ASN A 58 -2.29 23.78 11.39
CA ASN A 58 -3.18 23.05 10.49
C ASN A 58 -2.77 21.56 10.36
N VAL A 59 -1.46 21.25 10.39
CA VAL A 59 -0.99 19.85 10.48
C VAL A 59 -1.52 19.19 11.74
N LYS A 60 -1.36 19.81 12.91
CA LYS A 60 -1.88 19.26 14.18
C LYS A 60 -3.39 19.03 14.12
N THR A 61 -4.13 19.96 13.52
CA THR A 61 -5.59 19.86 13.32
C THR A 61 -5.97 18.68 12.43
N VAL A 62 -5.27 18.50 11.30
CA VAL A 62 -5.47 17.38 10.38
C VAL A 62 -5.15 16.05 11.05
N LEU A 63 -4.02 15.95 11.76
CA LEU A 63 -3.62 14.73 12.47
C LEU A 63 -4.63 14.35 13.56
N TYR A 64 -5.09 15.33 14.35
CA TYR A 64 -6.15 15.09 15.34
C TYR A 64 -7.44 14.58 14.67
N SER A 65 -7.86 15.22 13.58
CA SER A 65 -9.03 14.77 12.81
C SER A 65 -8.88 13.33 12.34
N LEU A 66 -7.72 12.96 11.77
CA LEU A 66 -7.43 11.58 11.34
C LEU A 66 -7.52 10.58 12.49
N THR A 67 -6.92 10.88 13.65
CA THR A 67 -6.98 9.97 14.82
C THR A 67 -8.39 9.78 15.37
N SER A 68 -9.30 10.73 15.13
CA SER A 68 -10.71 10.65 15.54
C SER A 68 -11.61 9.91 14.56
N LYS A 69 -11.12 9.57 13.36
CA LYS A 69 -11.93 8.88 12.35
C LYS A 69 -12.20 7.44 12.79
N ASN A 70 -13.48 7.06 12.75
CA ASN A 70 -13.86 5.67 12.97
C ASN A 70 -13.34 4.80 11.81
N THR A 71 -12.81 3.63 12.14
CA THR A 71 -12.24 2.67 11.19
C THR A 71 -13.13 1.43 11.03
N SER A 72 -14.39 1.47 11.46
CA SER A 72 -15.34 0.36 11.35
C SER A 72 -16.11 0.28 10.01
N ASP A 73 -15.97 1.27 9.12
CA ASP A 73 -16.76 1.36 7.88
C ASP A 73 -16.17 0.55 6.70
N TYR A 74 -16.81 0.59 5.53
CA TYR A 74 -16.43 -0.13 4.29
C TYR A 74 -14.94 0.04 3.90
N LEU A 75 -14.33 1.19 4.24
CA LEU A 75 -12.90 1.47 4.05
C LEU A 75 -12.09 1.23 5.32
N ALA A 76 -12.47 0.27 6.17
CA ALA A 76 -11.86 -0.02 7.46
C ALA A 76 -10.33 0.00 7.37
N GLY A 77 -9.73 1.07 7.90
CA GLY A 77 -8.29 1.31 7.81
C GLY A 77 -7.83 2.40 6.83
N PHE A 78 -8.71 3.17 6.21
CA PHE A 78 -8.34 4.34 5.41
C PHE A 78 -9.25 5.52 5.72
N ALA A 79 -8.66 6.70 5.90
CA ALA A 79 -9.41 7.93 5.99
C ALA A 79 -8.58 9.13 5.54
N THR A 80 -9.28 10.20 5.21
CA THR A 80 -8.69 11.48 4.81
C THR A 80 -9.20 12.60 5.72
N ALA A 81 -8.43 13.67 5.81
CA ALA A 81 -8.78 14.90 6.50
C ALA A 81 -8.11 16.09 5.80
N GLY A 82 -8.61 17.29 6.06
CA GLY A 82 -7.96 18.50 5.58
C GLY A 82 -8.35 19.73 6.36
N ALA A 83 -7.44 20.71 6.37
CA ALA A 83 -7.65 22.05 6.89
C ALA A 83 -7.45 23.03 5.73
N ARG A 84 -8.51 23.76 5.35
CA ARG A 84 -8.55 24.58 4.13
C ARG A 84 -8.54 26.08 4.44
N GLN A 85 -7.49 26.57 5.08
CA GLN A 85 -7.28 28.00 5.33
C GLN A 85 -6.67 28.75 4.11
N GLY A 86 -6.75 28.15 2.91
CA GLY A 86 -6.15 28.69 1.68
C GLY A 86 -4.65 28.41 1.56
N THR A 87 -4.06 28.77 0.43
CA THR A 87 -2.61 28.69 0.23
C THR A 87 -1.91 29.85 0.96
N PRO A 88 -0.77 29.62 1.64
CA PRO A 88 0.05 28.40 1.64
C PRO A 88 -0.25 27.40 2.77
N ASP A 89 -1.25 27.66 3.61
CA ASP A 89 -1.46 26.99 4.90
C ASP A 89 -2.43 25.81 4.87
N GLN A 90 -3.01 25.51 3.71
CA GLN A 90 -3.85 24.34 3.51
C GLN A 90 -3.07 23.03 3.74
N VAL A 91 -3.72 22.09 4.40
CA VAL A 91 -3.15 20.76 4.69
C VAL A 91 -4.15 19.69 4.28
N PHE A 92 -3.66 18.69 3.58
CA PHE A 92 -4.39 17.45 3.29
C PHE A 92 -3.65 16.31 3.96
N GLY A 93 -4.38 15.41 4.61
CA GLY A 93 -3.79 14.24 5.27
C GLY A 93 -4.61 12.99 5.04
N LEU A 94 -3.94 11.85 5.05
CA LEU A 94 -4.58 10.53 5.03
C LEU A 94 -3.77 9.53 5.83
N PHE A 95 -4.42 8.45 6.24
CA PHE A 95 -3.74 7.25 6.72
C PHE A 95 -4.23 6.03 5.94
N LEU A 96 -3.39 5.00 5.94
CA LEU A 96 -3.72 3.67 5.45
C LEU A 96 -3.17 2.64 6.43
N CYS A 97 -4.05 1.84 7.02
CA CYS A 97 -3.73 0.67 7.81
C CYS A 97 -3.65 -0.56 6.91
N ARG A 98 -2.88 -1.54 7.37
CA ARG A 98 -2.84 -2.84 6.72
C ARG A 98 -4.22 -3.50 6.79
N ALA A 99 -4.64 -4.11 5.69
CA ALA A 99 -6.03 -4.53 5.50
C ALA A 99 -6.50 -5.65 6.45
N ASP A 100 -5.57 -6.40 7.01
CA ASP A 100 -5.75 -7.55 7.92
C ASP A 100 -5.86 -7.16 9.40
N LEU A 101 -5.88 -5.85 9.71
CA LEU A 101 -5.93 -5.36 11.09
C LEU A 101 -7.35 -5.16 11.60
N SER A 102 -7.51 -5.36 12.92
CA SER A 102 -8.70 -4.89 13.64
C SER A 102 -8.76 -3.36 13.66
N SER A 103 -9.97 -2.81 13.82
CA SER A 103 -10.19 -1.36 13.98
C SER A 103 -9.33 -0.78 15.12
N ALA A 104 -9.24 -1.48 16.26
CA ALA A 104 -8.45 -1.06 17.41
C ALA A 104 -6.93 -1.04 17.12
N SER A 105 -6.40 -2.08 16.49
CA SER A 105 -4.98 -2.14 16.10
C SER A 105 -4.61 -1.05 15.10
N CYS A 106 -5.51 -0.79 14.14
CA CYS A 106 -5.35 0.30 13.19
C CYS A 106 -5.33 1.67 13.89
N GLN A 107 -6.30 1.96 14.76
CA GLN A 107 -6.37 3.22 15.50
C GLN A 107 -5.13 3.45 16.38
N ALA A 108 -4.66 2.41 17.07
CA ALA A 108 -3.43 2.48 17.86
C ALA A 108 -2.21 2.84 16.99
N CYS A 109 -2.10 2.24 15.80
CA CYS A 109 -1.03 2.57 14.86
C CYS A 109 -1.13 4.03 14.38
N VAL A 110 -2.32 4.48 13.97
CA VAL A 110 -2.55 5.86 13.48
C VAL A 110 -2.24 6.90 14.56
N ALA A 111 -2.58 6.62 15.82
CA ALA A 111 -2.25 7.48 16.95
C ALA A 111 -0.72 7.58 17.17
N ASN A 112 0.00 6.46 17.06
CA ASN A 112 1.46 6.45 17.15
C ASN A 112 2.11 7.14 15.95
N ALA A 113 1.58 6.94 14.74
CA ALA A 113 2.05 7.59 13.52
C ALA A 113 1.87 9.11 13.58
N SER A 114 0.73 9.57 14.11
CA SER A 114 0.44 11.01 14.28
C SER A 114 1.42 11.69 15.25
N LYS A 115 1.81 11.01 16.34
CA LYS A 115 2.85 11.52 17.25
C LYS A 115 4.24 11.44 16.61
N GLY A 116 4.55 10.31 15.97
CA GLY A 116 5.86 10.05 15.37
C GLY A 116 6.20 11.03 14.25
N ILE A 117 5.25 11.34 13.36
CA ILE A 117 5.51 12.24 12.23
C ILE A 117 5.81 13.67 12.69
N LEU A 118 5.18 14.13 13.79
CA LEU A 118 5.46 15.45 14.37
C LEU A 118 6.86 15.53 15.00
N LEU A 119 7.41 14.41 15.47
CA LEU A 119 8.76 14.34 16.01
C LEU A 119 9.80 14.14 14.90
N GLY A 120 9.49 13.33 13.88
CA GLY A 120 10.41 12.97 12.80
C GLY A 120 10.52 14.02 11.69
N CYS A 121 9.46 14.79 11.43
CA CYS A 121 9.39 15.76 10.33
C CYS A 121 9.03 17.18 10.81
N VAL A 122 9.71 17.67 11.84
CA VAL A 122 9.49 19.02 12.40
C VAL A 122 9.71 20.09 11.32
N GLY A 123 8.70 20.93 11.07
CA GLY A 123 8.82 22.06 10.14
C GLY A 123 8.66 21.70 8.66
N TYR A 124 8.11 20.53 8.33
CA TYR A 124 7.85 20.12 6.94
C TYR A 124 6.37 20.23 6.57
N LYS A 125 6.10 20.44 5.27
CA LYS A 125 4.77 20.51 4.64
C LYS A 125 4.47 19.38 3.65
N ASP A 126 5.40 18.47 3.46
CA ASP A 126 5.20 17.21 2.75
C ASP A 126 5.95 16.13 3.53
N SER A 127 5.21 15.24 4.17
CA SER A 127 5.79 14.25 5.07
C SER A 127 4.98 12.98 5.11
N THR A 128 5.67 11.87 5.26
CA THR A 128 5.06 10.54 5.41
C THR A 128 5.81 9.75 6.46
N ILE A 129 5.07 9.05 7.31
CA ILE A 129 5.62 8.07 8.24
C ILE A 129 5.01 6.70 7.95
N TRP A 130 5.85 5.67 7.96
CA TRP A 130 5.45 4.27 7.79
C TRP A 130 5.80 3.48 9.04
N TYR A 131 4.81 2.75 9.54
CA TYR A 131 4.94 1.64 10.46
C TYR A 131 4.59 0.35 9.70
N ASP A 132 4.86 -0.81 10.31
CA ASP A 132 4.42 -2.07 9.71
C ASP A 132 2.90 -2.17 9.50
N LEU A 133 2.19 -1.57 10.44
CA LEU A 133 0.75 -1.74 10.58
C LEU A 133 -0.03 -0.63 9.88
N CYS A 134 0.60 0.53 9.63
CA CYS A 134 -0.05 1.66 8.97
C CYS A 134 0.96 2.67 8.43
N MET A 135 0.51 3.50 7.52
CA MET A 135 1.18 4.73 7.10
C MET A 135 0.29 5.94 7.37
N LEU A 136 0.93 7.10 7.54
CA LEU A 136 0.26 8.38 7.64
C LEU A 136 1.05 9.41 6.83
N THR A 137 0.35 10.20 6.01
CA THR A 137 0.96 11.27 5.21
C THR A 137 0.17 12.56 5.34
N TYR A 138 0.87 13.69 5.26
CA TYR A 138 0.26 14.99 5.03
C TYR A 138 1.01 15.79 3.97
N ASN A 139 0.30 16.68 3.28
CA ASN A 139 0.83 17.49 2.19
C ASN A 139 0.11 18.83 2.07
N TYR A 140 0.80 19.84 1.55
CA TYR A 140 0.23 21.15 1.17
C TYR A 140 -0.51 21.14 -0.18
N GLN A 141 -0.30 20.10 -0.98
CA GLN A 141 -0.99 19.82 -2.24
C GLN A 141 -2.05 18.73 -2.05
N PRO A 142 -3.08 18.67 -2.90
CA PRO A 142 -4.06 17.59 -2.88
C PRO A 142 -3.39 16.20 -2.95
N ILE A 143 -3.85 15.29 -2.09
CA ILE A 143 -3.34 13.91 -2.00
C ILE A 143 -4.37 12.85 -2.41
N VAL A 144 -5.66 13.19 -2.39
CA VAL A 144 -6.75 12.26 -2.71
C VAL A 144 -6.82 12.06 -4.21
N SER A 145 -6.86 10.80 -4.63
CA SER A 145 -6.81 10.35 -6.03
C SER A 145 -5.55 10.82 -6.79
N THR A 146 -4.52 11.25 -6.06
CA THR A 146 -3.23 11.68 -6.61
C THR A 146 -2.21 10.56 -6.45
N LEU A 147 -1.69 10.04 -7.56
CA LEU A 147 -0.61 9.05 -7.53
C LEU A 147 0.69 9.70 -7.04
N ARG A 148 1.26 9.19 -5.95
CA ARG A 148 2.56 9.63 -5.42
C ARG A 148 3.51 8.45 -5.26
N VAL A 149 4.59 8.50 -6.04
CA VAL A 149 5.57 7.40 -6.18
C VAL A 149 6.90 7.66 -5.47
N SER A 150 6.97 8.66 -4.61
CA SER A 150 8.15 8.87 -3.77
C SER A 150 8.33 7.64 -2.88
N THR A 151 9.53 7.06 -2.92
CA THR A 151 9.79 5.69 -2.43
C THR A 151 10.85 5.68 -1.33
N TYR A 152 10.63 4.83 -0.34
CA TYR A 152 11.65 4.37 0.60
C TYR A 152 11.73 2.85 0.52
N ALA A 153 12.93 2.28 0.60
CA ALA A 153 13.12 0.82 0.62
C ALA A 153 13.80 0.41 1.92
N TYR A 154 13.34 -0.70 2.50
CA TYR A 154 13.93 -1.30 3.70
C TYR A 154 14.06 -2.81 3.50
N TRP A 155 15.11 -3.41 4.05
CA TRP A 155 15.39 -4.84 3.91
C TRP A 155 16.07 -5.43 5.13
N TYR A 156 16.01 -6.75 5.25
CA TYR A 156 16.73 -7.48 6.29
C TYR A 156 18.21 -7.62 5.94
N GLU A 157 19.05 -7.63 6.98
CA GLU A 157 20.51 -7.66 6.84
C GLU A 157 21.07 -9.06 6.50
N TYR A 158 20.21 -10.06 6.27
CA TYR A 158 20.62 -11.38 5.79
C TYR A 158 20.12 -11.66 4.38
N ASP A 159 20.94 -12.42 3.66
CA ASP A 159 20.76 -12.74 2.26
C ASP A 159 20.20 -14.16 2.07
N ILE A 160 19.58 -14.35 0.91
CA ILE A 160 19.30 -15.66 0.35
C ILE A 160 20.61 -16.23 -0.18
N SER A 161 20.79 -17.55 -0.10
CA SER A 161 21.99 -18.20 -0.58
C SER A 161 22.21 -17.94 -2.08
N ASP A 162 23.47 -17.81 -2.51
CA ASP A 162 23.80 -17.59 -3.93
C ASP A 162 23.24 -18.69 -4.83
N ALA A 163 23.21 -19.93 -4.34
CA ALA A 163 22.65 -21.09 -5.04
C ALA A 163 21.14 -20.95 -5.33
N GLU A 164 20.40 -20.25 -4.45
CA GLU A 164 18.95 -20.10 -4.53
C GLU A 164 18.52 -18.75 -5.12
N ALA A 165 19.43 -17.77 -5.24
CA ALA A 165 19.13 -16.40 -5.63
C ALA A 165 18.40 -16.28 -6.98
N ILE A 166 18.78 -17.08 -7.99
CA ILE A 166 18.12 -17.08 -9.30
C ILE A 166 16.67 -17.57 -9.20
N SER A 167 16.48 -18.72 -8.53
CA SER A 167 15.16 -19.32 -8.32
C SER A 167 14.26 -18.41 -7.49
N PHE A 168 14.81 -17.78 -6.46
CA PHE A 168 14.12 -16.80 -5.66
C PHE A 168 13.65 -15.60 -6.48
N ASN A 169 14.54 -14.98 -7.27
CA ASN A 169 14.19 -13.82 -8.07
C ASN A 169 13.09 -14.13 -9.09
N LYS A 170 13.16 -15.32 -9.71
CA LYS A 170 12.10 -15.80 -10.61
C LYS A 170 10.77 -15.99 -9.87
N LEU A 171 10.79 -16.68 -8.72
CA LEU A 171 9.61 -16.91 -7.89
C LEU A 171 8.98 -15.59 -7.44
N LEU A 172 9.78 -14.63 -6.98
CA LEU A 172 9.32 -13.31 -6.56
C LEU A 172 8.69 -12.55 -7.72
N ASN A 173 9.28 -12.57 -8.92
CA ASN A 173 8.68 -11.92 -10.09
C ASN A 173 7.32 -12.51 -10.47
N VAL A 174 7.22 -13.84 -10.62
CA VAL A 174 5.96 -14.52 -10.93
C VAL A 174 4.91 -14.25 -9.85
N THR A 175 5.32 -14.21 -8.59
CA THR A 175 4.41 -13.89 -7.48
C THR A 175 3.89 -12.46 -7.58
N LEU A 176 4.76 -11.48 -7.88
CA LEU A 176 4.38 -10.07 -8.02
C LEU A 176 3.50 -9.82 -9.26
N GLU A 177 3.73 -10.52 -10.36
CA GLU A 177 2.90 -10.45 -11.58
C GLU A 177 1.43 -10.79 -11.32
N VAL A 178 1.16 -11.70 -10.37
CA VAL A 178 -0.20 -12.06 -9.94
C VAL A 178 -0.70 -11.15 -8.81
N LEU A 179 0.18 -10.80 -7.86
CA LEU A 179 -0.19 -10.05 -6.66
C LEU A 179 -0.66 -8.63 -6.97
N ILE A 180 0.05 -7.92 -7.86
CA ILE A 180 -0.22 -6.53 -8.22
C ILE A 180 -1.62 -6.32 -8.84
N PRO A 181 -2.02 -7.06 -9.89
CA PRO A 181 -3.36 -6.89 -10.47
C PRO A 181 -4.44 -7.24 -9.45
N ASN A 182 -4.25 -8.29 -8.64
CA ASN A 182 -5.21 -8.70 -7.61
C ASN A 182 -5.45 -7.60 -6.56
N ALA A 183 -4.38 -6.94 -6.09
CA ALA A 183 -4.50 -5.81 -5.18
C ALA A 183 -5.18 -4.60 -5.85
N SER A 184 -4.94 -4.39 -7.15
CA SER A 184 -5.42 -3.21 -7.87
C SER A 184 -6.92 -3.20 -8.14
N VAL A 185 -7.51 -4.37 -8.38
CA VAL A 185 -8.91 -4.52 -8.76
C VAL A 185 -9.84 -4.92 -7.60
N GLN A 186 -9.31 -5.07 -6.38
CA GLN A 186 -10.12 -5.49 -5.25
C GLN A 186 -11.25 -4.48 -4.97
N LEU A 187 -12.48 -4.88 -5.27
CA LEU A 187 -13.67 -4.01 -5.23
C LEU A 187 -14.10 -3.67 -3.80
N ALA A 188 -13.70 -4.47 -2.81
CA ALA A 188 -13.95 -4.28 -1.37
C ALA A 188 -13.26 -3.05 -0.76
N GLY A 189 -12.76 -2.12 -1.58
CA GLY A 189 -12.20 -0.85 -1.18
C GLY A 189 -10.77 -0.91 -0.66
N LYS A 190 -10.33 -2.00 -0.03
CA LYS A 190 -9.00 -2.06 0.64
C LYS A 190 -7.79 -2.14 -0.29
N LYS A 191 -7.99 -2.45 -1.58
CA LYS A 191 -6.94 -2.56 -2.62
C LYS A 191 -5.72 -3.35 -2.14
N PHE A 192 -5.98 -4.56 -1.66
CA PHE A 192 -5.04 -5.38 -0.91
C PHE A 192 -5.00 -6.79 -1.47
N ALA A 193 -3.80 -7.34 -1.58
CA ALA A 193 -3.61 -8.76 -1.85
C ALA A 193 -2.41 -9.30 -1.08
N VAL A 194 -2.48 -10.58 -0.76
CA VAL A 194 -1.35 -11.35 -0.23
C VAL A 194 -1.20 -12.64 -1.03
N ASN A 195 -0.01 -13.20 -0.99
CA ASN A 195 0.25 -14.54 -1.50
C ASN A 195 1.26 -15.25 -0.59
N ARG A 196 1.09 -16.56 -0.43
CA ARG A 196 2.01 -17.46 0.26
C ARG A 196 2.43 -18.55 -0.72
N THR A 197 3.71 -18.60 -1.01
CA THR A 197 4.34 -19.68 -1.80
C THR A 197 5.59 -20.15 -1.05
N SER A 198 6.43 -20.96 -1.67
CA SER A 198 7.67 -21.45 -1.04
C SER A 198 8.76 -21.63 -2.09
N LEU A 199 9.96 -21.18 -1.75
CA LEU A 199 11.16 -21.44 -2.55
C LEU A 199 11.67 -22.86 -2.30
N THR A 200 11.70 -23.23 -1.02
CA THR A 200 11.99 -24.58 -0.49
C THR A 200 11.05 -24.84 0.69
N GLU A 201 10.99 -26.07 1.19
CA GLU A 201 10.16 -26.41 2.36
C GLU A 201 10.52 -25.56 3.60
N SER A 202 11.80 -25.23 3.76
CA SER A 202 12.32 -24.39 4.84
C SER A 202 12.30 -22.89 4.54
N TRP A 203 11.90 -22.49 3.33
CA TRP A 203 11.90 -21.09 2.90
C TRP A 203 10.55 -20.68 2.30
N PRO A 204 9.53 -20.48 3.13
CA PRO A 204 8.27 -19.93 2.67
C PRO A 204 8.46 -18.50 2.18
N LEU A 205 7.63 -18.05 1.25
CA LEU A 205 7.62 -16.69 0.75
C LEU A 205 6.24 -16.08 0.96
N TYR A 206 6.17 -15.16 1.92
CA TYR A 206 4.99 -14.35 2.20
C TYR A 206 5.14 -13.03 1.47
N THR A 207 4.10 -12.63 0.73
CA THR A 207 4.07 -11.37 -0.01
C THR A 207 2.78 -10.61 0.25
N LEU A 208 2.85 -9.28 0.21
CA LEU A 208 1.76 -8.36 0.43
C LEU A 208 1.91 -7.15 -0.49
N ALA A 209 0.80 -6.74 -1.10
CA ALA A 209 0.69 -5.51 -1.88
C ALA A 209 -0.56 -4.75 -1.44
N GLN A 210 -0.44 -3.44 -1.24
CA GLN A 210 -1.57 -2.59 -0.87
C GLN A 210 -1.47 -1.18 -1.45
N CYS A 211 -2.59 -0.64 -1.90
CA CYS A 211 -2.73 0.77 -2.31
C CYS A 211 -3.66 1.54 -1.38
N THR A 212 -3.58 2.87 -1.43
CA THR A 212 -4.63 3.70 -0.86
C THR A 212 -5.94 3.53 -1.67
N PRO A 213 -7.08 3.27 -1.00
CA PRO A 213 -8.39 3.03 -1.62
C PRO A 213 -8.88 4.08 -2.63
N ASP A 214 -8.43 5.32 -2.50
CA ASP A 214 -8.82 6.47 -3.32
C ASP A 214 -8.22 6.48 -4.73
N LEU A 215 -7.28 5.58 -5.04
CA LEU A 215 -6.73 5.42 -6.37
C LEU A 215 -7.65 4.63 -7.30
N THR A 216 -7.61 4.93 -8.60
CA THR A 216 -8.19 4.04 -9.62
C THR A 216 -7.40 2.73 -9.70
N ALA A 217 -7.97 1.66 -10.27
CA ALA A 217 -7.24 0.41 -10.46
C ALA A 217 -5.95 0.58 -11.30
N PRO A 218 -5.93 1.35 -12.41
CA PRO A 218 -4.70 1.64 -13.15
C PRO A 218 -3.65 2.38 -12.31
N ASN A 219 -4.04 3.42 -11.56
CA ASN A 219 -3.10 4.16 -10.72
C ASN A 219 -2.53 3.31 -9.57
N CYS A 220 -3.35 2.42 -9.00
CA CYS A 220 -2.87 1.46 -8.00
C CYS A 220 -1.86 0.48 -8.62
N SER A 221 -2.16 -0.09 -9.78
CA SER A 221 -1.24 -1.00 -10.48
C SER A 221 0.08 -0.31 -10.81
N GLN A 222 0.03 0.93 -11.30
CA GLN A 222 1.22 1.73 -11.59
C GLN A 222 2.04 2.01 -10.33
N CYS A 223 1.39 2.35 -9.21
CA CYS A 223 2.09 2.54 -7.93
C CYS A 223 2.82 1.27 -7.48
N LEU A 224 2.11 0.14 -7.50
CA LEU A 224 2.65 -1.14 -7.07
C LEU A 224 3.78 -1.64 -7.99
N GLN A 225 3.69 -1.40 -9.29
CA GLN A 225 4.79 -1.68 -10.23
C GLN A 225 6.03 -0.84 -9.89
N ALA A 226 5.86 0.46 -9.64
CA ALA A 226 6.96 1.33 -9.21
C ALA A 226 7.58 0.87 -7.88
N ALA A 227 6.76 0.40 -6.93
CA ALA A 227 7.25 -0.18 -5.68
C ALA A 227 8.02 -1.49 -5.90
N ALA A 228 7.54 -2.36 -6.79
CA ALA A 228 8.16 -3.64 -7.12
C ALA A 228 9.55 -3.48 -7.79
N GLU A 229 9.72 -2.45 -8.61
CA GLU A 229 11.02 -2.12 -9.22
C GLU A 229 12.07 -1.71 -8.18
N LYS A 230 11.64 -1.11 -7.06
CA LYS A 230 12.51 -0.63 -5.98
C LYS A 230 12.69 -1.67 -4.88
N LEU A 231 12.09 -2.85 -5.02
CA LEU A 231 12.14 -3.90 -4.03
C LEU A 231 13.50 -4.62 -4.08
N PRO A 232 14.29 -4.59 -2.98
CA PRO A 232 15.58 -5.28 -2.91
C PRO A 232 15.44 -6.77 -3.23
N ARG A 233 16.40 -7.29 -4.00
CA ARG A 233 16.46 -8.70 -4.41
C ARG A 233 17.49 -9.46 -3.58
N GLY A 234 17.30 -10.77 -3.47
CA GLY A 234 18.22 -11.65 -2.72
C GLY A 234 18.23 -11.45 -1.20
N LYS A 235 17.29 -10.72 -0.62
CA LYS A 235 17.17 -10.53 0.84
C LYS A 235 16.20 -11.54 1.42
N GLY A 236 16.34 -11.87 2.71
CA GLY A 236 15.34 -12.70 3.40
C GLY A 236 13.99 -12.04 3.63
N GLY A 237 13.94 -10.72 3.47
CA GLY A 237 12.73 -9.92 3.46
C GLY A 237 13.03 -8.48 3.09
N ALA A 238 12.09 -7.84 2.42
CA ALA A 238 12.19 -6.44 2.06
C ALA A 238 10.82 -5.80 1.88
N MET A 239 10.80 -4.47 1.95
CA MET A 239 9.63 -3.65 1.70
C MET A 239 9.99 -2.43 0.87
N SER A 240 9.11 -2.06 -0.06
CA SER A 240 9.12 -0.79 -0.76
C SER A 240 7.87 -0.01 -0.34
N LEU A 241 8.09 1.20 0.14
CA LEU A 241 7.13 2.06 0.82
C LEU A 241 6.97 3.35 0.03
N LEU A 242 5.81 3.53 -0.61
CA LEU A 242 5.44 4.74 -1.32
C LEU A 242 4.35 5.50 -0.56
N GLN A 243 4.09 6.75 -0.96
CA GLN A 243 3.04 7.57 -0.36
C GLN A 243 1.61 7.12 -0.72
N SER A 244 1.44 6.31 -1.77
CA SER A 244 0.12 5.79 -2.20
C SER A 244 0.02 4.26 -2.21
N CYS A 245 1.10 3.53 -1.97
CA CYS A 245 1.10 2.06 -1.94
C CYS A 245 2.34 1.50 -1.25
N ASN A 246 2.31 0.21 -0.96
CA ASN A 246 3.48 -0.52 -0.47
C ASN A 246 3.48 -1.98 -0.96
N ILE A 247 4.68 -2.55 -1.05
CA ILE A 247 4.91 -3.97 -1.28
C ILE A 247 5.88 -4.48 -0.24
N ARG A 248 5.60 -5.66 0.32
CA ARG A 248 6.49 -6.35 1.25
C ARG A 248 6.60 -7.84 0.91
N TYR A 249 7.79 -8.39 1.06
CA TYR A 249 7.99 -9.83 1.18
C TYR A 249 8.83 -10.19 2.40
N ALA A 250 8.66 -11.40 2.91
CA ALA A 250 9.51 -11.97 3.94
C ALA A 250 9.42 -13.50 3.92
N ASN A 251 10.40 -14.17 4.52
CA ASN A 251 10.40 -15.61 4.72
C ASN A 251 9.66 -16.07 6.00
N TYR A 252 8.83 -15.21 6.59
CA TYR A 252 7.99 -15.51 7.75
C TYR A 252 6.64 -14.83 7.61
N SER A 253 5.63 -15.31 8.34
CA SER A 253 4.29 -14.73 8.31
C SER A 253 4.25 -13.38 9.04
N PHE A 254 3.79 -12.34 8.36
CA PHE A 254 3.67 -10.99 8.92
C PHE A 254 2.26 -10.40 8.77
N TYR A 255 1.30 -11.18 8.26
CA TYR A 255 -0.10 -10.78 8.12
C TYR A 255 -1.02 -11.84 8.73
N ASN A 256 -2.20 -11.43 9.17
CA ASN A 256 -3.19 -12.32 9.76
C ASN A 256 -3.96 -13.09 8.68
N GLU A 257 -3.54 -14.32 8.41
CA GLU A 257 -4.17 -15.20 7.40
C GLU A 257 -5.67 -15.41 7.62
N THR A 258 -6.14 -15.48 8.87
CA THR A 258 -7.56 -15.64 9.18
C THR A 258 -8.37 -14.39 8.81
N ALA A 259 -7.83 -13.20 9.10
CA ALA A 259 -8.47 -11.95 8.72
C ALA A 259 -8.47 -11.76 7.20
N VAL A 260 -7.38 -12.15 6.52
CA VAL A 260 -7.30 -12.13 5.06
C VAL A 260 -8.34 -13.06 4.42
N ALA A 261 -8.52 -14.27 4.94
CA ALA A 261 -9.48 -15.24 4.40
C ALA A 261 -10.94 -14.75 4.49
N GLN A 262 -11.22 -13.78 5.36
CA GLN A 262 -12.54 -13.14 5.50
C GLN A 262 -12.73 -11.95 4.55
N LEU A 263 -11.67 -11.49 3.88
CA LEU A 263 -11.80 -10.40 2.90
C LEU A 263 -12.53 -10.89 1.64
N PRO A 264 -13.35 -10.03 1.01
CA PRO A 264 -14.00 -10.39 -0.25
C PRO A 264 -12.97 -10.74 -1.31
N SER A 265 -13.21 -11.85 -2.01
CA SER A 265 -12.34 -12.32 -3.09
C SER A 265 -12.28 -11.28 -4.22
N PRO A 266 -11.12 -11.08 -4.87
CA PRO A 266 -11.06 -10.27 -6.07
C PRO A 266 -11.96 -10.89 -7.17
N PRO A 267 -12.55 -10.07 -8.06
CA PRO A 267 -13.31 -10.59 -9.19
C PRO A 267 -12.43 -11.52 -10.04
N PRO A 268 -12.99 -12.59 -10.65
CA PRO A 268 -12.24 -13.47 -11.51
C PRO A 268 -11.52 -12.68 -12.60
N ALA A 269 -10.27 -13.02 -12.89
CA ALA A 269 -9.56 -12.44 -14.02
C ALA A 269 -10.40 -12.64 -15.29
N PRO A 270 -10.49 -11.65 -16.20
CA PRO A 270 -11.10 -11.85 -17.51
C PRO A 270 -10.46 -13.06 -18.17
N ALA A 271 -11.27 -14.00 -18.67
CA ALA A 271 -10.74 -15.15 -19.40
C ALA A 271 -9.81 -14.66 -20.52
N PRO A 272 -8.65 -15.31 -20.75
CA PRO A 272 -7.79 -14.96 -21.86
C PRO A 272 -8.63 -15.01 -23.12
N ARG A 273 -8.69 -13.88 -23.84
CA ARG A 273 -9.39 -13.79 -25.12
C ARG A 273 -8.71 -14.81 -26.03
N SER A 274 -9.35 -15.96 -26.23
CA SER A 274 -8.94 -16.94 -27.23
C SER A 274 -8.76 -16.19 -28.53
N ALA A 275 -7.59 -16.31 -29.14
CA ALA A 275 -7.25 -15.66 -30.40
C ALA A 275 -8.39 -15.93 -31.40
N GLU A 276 -9.23 -14.92 -31.60
CA GLU A 276 -10.28 -14.96 -32.59
C GLU A 276 -9.56 -14.99 -33.94
N ALA A 277 -9.74 -16.10 -34.65
CA ALA A 277 -9.10 -16.33 -35.94
C ALA A 277 -9.38 -15.13 -36.85
N ILE A 278 -8.30 -14.53 -37.34
CA ILE A 278 -8.34 -13.46 -38.33
C ILE A 278 -9.20 -13.95 -39.51
N PRO A 279 -10.32 -13.30 -39.85
CA PRO A 279 -11.04 -13.62 -41.08
C PRO A 279 -10.12 -13.30 -42.25
N ASN A 280 -9.90 -14.30 -43.11
CA ASN A 280 -9.07 -14.19 -44.32
C ASN A 280 -9.40 -12.90 -45.09
N SER A 281 -8.39 -12.07 -45.33
CA SER A 281 -8.49 -10.90 -46.19
C SER A 281 -8.67 -11.36 -47.64
N PRO A 282 -9.61 -10.80 -48.41
CA PRO A 282 -9.85 -11.20 -49.79
C PRO A 282 -8.75 -10.67 -50.74
N ALA A 283 -8.44 -11.49 -51.75
CA ALA A 283 -7.45 -11.22 -52.78
C ALA A 283 -7.70 -9.89 -53.53
N LEU A 284 -6.61 -9.20 -53.87
CA LEU A 284 -6.64 -7.99 -54.71
C LEU A 284 -7.24 -8.29 -56.10
N ALA A 285 -8.27 -7.55 -56.48
CA ALA A 285 -8.73 -7.43 -57.86
C ALA A 285 -8.03 -6.24 -58.57
N PRO A 286 -7.82 -6.28 -59.89
CA PRO A 286 -7.03 -5.28 -60.60
C PRO A 286 -7.76 -3.95 -60.80
N ARG A 287 -6.95 -2.89 -60.85
CA ARG A 287 -7.30 -1.46 -60.96
C ARG A 287 -7.76 -1.08 -62.37
N SER A 288 -8.93 -0.45 -62.51
CA SER A 288 -9.30 0.35 -63.67
C SER A 288 -9.52 1.81 -63.27
N GLN A 289 -8.90 2.71 -64.03
CA GLN A 289 -8.90 4.16 -63.84
C GLN A 289 -10.30 4.78 -63.99
N GLY A 290 -10.63 5.75 -63.14
CA GLY A 290 -11.76 6.66 -63.30
C GLY A 290 -11.40 8.05 -62.76
N GLU A 291 -11.59 9.07 -63.59
CA GLU A 291 -11.34 10.50 -63.31
C GLU A 291 -12.27 11.08 -62.22
N PRO A 292 -11.87 12.19 -61.56
CA PRO A 292 -12.63 12.77 -60.46
C PRO A 292 -13.77 13.69 -60.95
N LYS A 293 -14.97 13.52 -60.39
CA LYS A 293 -16.07 14.51 -60.45
C LYS A 293 -16.20 15.23 -59.11
N ILE A 294 -16.20 16.56 -59.18
CA ILE A 294 -16.29 17.53 -58.08
C ILE A 294 -17.73 17.56 -57.54
N SER A 295 -17.88 17.57 -56.20
CA SER A 295 -19.16 17.84 -55.54
C SER A 295 -18.97 18.94 -54.49
N THR A 296 -19.71 20.04 -54.69
CA THR A 296 -19.71 21.28 -53.92
C THR A 296 -20.38 21.09 -52.55
N GLY A 297 -19.68 21.39 -51.45
CA GLY A 297 -20.23 21.41 -50.09
C GLY A 297 -20.16 22.83 -49.51
N VAL A 298 -21.31 23.35 -49.08
CA VAL A 298 -21.50 24.71 -48.53
C VAL A 298 -20.82 24.84 -47.16
N ILE A 299 -20.01 25.88 -46.97
CA ILE A 299 -19.36 26.24 -45.70
C ILE A 299 -20.15 27.41 -45.08
N VAL A 300 -20.69 27.22 -43.87
CA VAL A 300 -21.30 28.28 -43.06
C VAL A 300 -20.27 28.76 -42.04
N ALA A 301 -19.84 30.01 -42.16
CA ALA A 301 -18.91 30.66 -41.22
C ALA A 301 -19.70 31.52 -40.21
N ILE A 302 -19.44 31.30 -38.92
CA ILE A 302 -19.96 32.11 -37.81
C ILE A 302 -18.89 33.14 -37.45
N ILE A 303 -19.23 34.43 -37.57
CA ILE A 303 -18.34 35.55 -37.22
C ILE A 303 -18.69 36.03 -35.80
N PHE A 304 -17.70 36.06 -34.91
CA PHE A 304 -17.77 36.79 -33.64
C PHE A 304 -17.07 38.14 -33.81
N ALA A 305 -17.79 39.23 -33.57
CA ALA A 305 -17.24 40.58 -33.52
C ALA A 305 -16.80 40.91 -32.08
N ALA A 306 -15.53 41.29 -31.93
CA ALA A 306 -15.01 41.93 -30.72
C ALA A 306 -15.21 43.44 -30.85
N ILE A 307 -15.86 44.06 -29.85
CA ILE A 307 -15.92 45.52 -29.70
C ILE A 307 -15.02 45.87 -28.52
N SER A 308 -13.97 46.64 -28.82
CA SER A 308 -13.06 47.27 -27.87
C SER A 308 -13.68 48.55 -27.30
N GLY A 309 -13.55 48.72 -25.99
CA GLY A 309 -13.69 49.96 -25.24
C GLY A 309 -12.72 49.95 -24.08
#